data_AF-A0A539DPJ9-F1
#
_entry.id   AF-A0A539DPJ9-F1
#
_cell.length_a   1.000
_cell.length_b   1.000
_cell.length_c   1.000
_cell.angle_alpha   90.00
_cell.angle_beta   90.00
_cell.angle_gamma   90.00
#
_symmetry.space_group_name_H-M   'P 1'
#
loop_
_entity.id
_entity.type
_entity.pdbx_description
1 polymer ?
#
loop_
_entity_poly.entity_id
_entity_poly.type
_entity_poly.pdbx_seq_one_letter_code
_entity_poly.pdbx_strand_id
1 'polypeptide(L)'
;MNGYVPRGLPLAEAEALRAANPDEYVRRARATMADHVRAMLELQRRGAHAFDYGNNLRGEAELGGVTDAFDIPGFVPEYIRPLFCRGKGPFRWVALSGDPADIAVTDAALLEEFPDDLLLKRWLPLAAERIQFQGLPARICWLGYGERHRAGLLFNELVRTGRVKAPIVIGRDHLDAGSVASPYRETEAMKDGTDAVADWPILNALVNTASGATWVSFHHGGGVGIGNSLHAGQVIVADGTPEAAVRLKRVLTNDPAMGVFRHRDAGYDEAIRCARETGLDVAE
;
A
#
# COMPACT_ATOMS: atom_id res chain seq x y z
N MET A 1 -5.09 -22.42 -2.63
CA MET A 1 -4.76 -23.30 -3.76
C MET A 1 -3.35 -23.08 -4.31
N ASN A 2 -2.98 -21.87 -4.74
CA ASN A 2 -1.76 -21.69 -5.56
C ASN A 2 -0.52 -21.16 -4.81
N GLY A 3 -0.64 -20.71 -3.56
CA GLY A 3 0.40 -19.92 -2.89
C GLY A 3 1.24 -20.62 -1.81
N TYR A 4 0.88 -21.85 -1.41
CA TYR A 4 1.56 -22.53 -0.30
C TYR A 4 1.79 -24.01 -0.65
N VAL A 5 3.04 -24.47 -0.53
CA VAL A 5 3.44 -25.86 -0.85
C VAL A 5 3.29 -26.73 0.40
N PRO A 6 2.55 -27.85 0.34
CA PRO A 6 2.46 -28.77 1.48
C PRO A 6 3.82 -29.31 1.91
N ARG A 7 4.04 -29.43 3.22
CA ARG A 7 5.25 -30.05 3.78
C ARG A 7 5.41 -31.48 3.26
N GLY A 8 6.65 -31.86 2.97
CA GLY A 8 7.02 -33.21 2.53
C GLY A 8 6.75 -33.50 1.05
N LEU A 9 6.40 -32.49 0.24
CA LEU A 9 6.31 -32.63 -1.22
C LEU A 9 7.39 -31.80 -1.92
N PRO A 10 8.17 -32.39 -2.83
CA PRO A 10 8.88 -31.65 -3.87
C PRO A 10 7.91 -30.83 -4.72
N LEU A 11 8.41 -29.74 -5.32
CA LEU A 11 7.56 -28.83 -6.10
C LEU A 11 6.78 -29.54 -7.23
N ALA A 12 7.44 -30.42 -7.98
CA ALA A 12 6.81 -31.16 -9.08
C ALA A 12 5.66 -32.06 -8.59
N GLU A 13 5.81 -32.72 -7.43
CA GLU A 13 4.75 -33.55 -6.85
C GLU A 13 3.61 -32.68 -6.29
N ALA A 14 3.92 -31.52 -5.73
CA ALA A 14 2.92 -30.56 -5.29
C ALA A 14 2.09 -30.04 -6.47
N GLU A 15 2.73 -29.73 -7.61
CA GLU A 15 2.03 -29.34 -8.85
C GLU A 15 1.13 -30.47 -9.39
N ALA A 16 1.64 -31.71 -9.44
CA ALA A 16 0.86 -32.87 -9.84
C ALA A 16 -0.35 -33.09 -8.92
N LEU A 17 -0.15 -33.01 -7.60
CA LEU A 17 -1.25 -33.12 -6.63
C LEU A 17 -2.27 -32.00 -6.80
N ARG A 18 -1.83 -30.76 -7.02
CA ARG A 18 -2.71 -29.60 -7.23
C ARG A 18 -3.64 -29.80 -8.42
N ALA A 19 -3.12 -30.38 -9.52
CA ALA A 19 -3.90 -30.65 -10.72
C ALA A 19 -4.84 -31.85 -10.54
N ALA A 20 -4.35 -32.93 -9.92
CA ALA A 20 -5.09 -34.19 -9.83
C ALA A 20 -6.14 -34.20 -8.70
N ASN A 21 -5.86 -33.58 -7.56
CA ASN A 21 -6.75 -33.52 -6.40
C ASN A 21 -6.60 -32.18 -5.65
N PRO A 22 -7.27 -31.11 -6.13
CA PRO A 22 -7.16 -29.76 -5.58
C PRO A 22 -7.60 -29.68 -4.10
N ASP A 23 -8.64 -30.42 -3.71
CA ASP A 23 -9.15 -30.39 -2.34
C ASP A 23 -8.16 -31.00 -1.35
N GLU A 24 -7.52 -32.11 -1.72
CA GLU A 24 -6.45 -32.71 -0.93
C GLU A 24 -5.23 -31.79 -0.86
N TYR A 25 -4.88 -31.12 -1.96
CA TYR A 25 -3.82 -30.11 -1.96
C TYR A 25 -4.10 -29.01 -0.93
N VAL A 26 -5.32 -28.44 -0.94
CA VAL A 26 -5.73 -27.39 0.00
C VAL A 26 -5.70 -27.88 1.44
N ARG A 27 -6.23 -29.08 1.70
CA ARG A 27 -6.23 -29.69 3.04
C ARG A 27 -4.80 -29.84 3.58
N ARG A 28 -3.87 -30.35 2.77
CA ARG A 28 -2.47 -30.52 3.17
C ARG A 28 -1.71 -29.19 3.29
N ALA A 29 -1.98 -28.24 2.40
CA ALA A 29 -1.39 -26.91 2.49
C ALA A 29 -1.84 -26.20 3.78
N ARG A 30 -3.13 -26.29 4.13
CA ARG A 30 -3.67 -25.74 5.38
C ARG A 30 -3.09 -26.38 6.62
N ALA A 31 -2.97 -27.71 6.65
CA ALA A 31 -2.28 -28.39 7.74
C ALA A 31 -0.83 -27.91 7.91
N THR A 32 -0.13 -27.65 6.80
CA THR A 32 1.23 -27.10 6.82
C THR A 32 1.26 -25.66 7.34
N MET A 33 0.28 -24.83 6.96
CA MET A 33 0.13 -23.47 7.46
C MET A 33 -0.15 -23.44 8.97
N ALA A 34 -1.00 -24.34 9.46
CA ALA A 34 -1.27 -24.49 10.90
C ALA A 34 0.00 -24.82 11.69
N ASP A 35 0.81 -25.79 11.22
CA ASP A 35 2.09 -26.11 11.86
C ASP A 35 3.09 -24.96 11.81
N HIS A 36 3.10 -24.19 10.71
CA HIS A 36 3.95 -23.00 10.59
C HIS A 36 3.56 -21.94 11.62
N VAL A 37 2.27 -21.62 11.76
CA VAL A 37 1.81 -20.62 12.74
C VAL A 37 2.06 -21.09 14.17
N ARG A 38 1.86 -22.38 14.51
CA ARG A 38 2.24 -22.91 15.83
C ARG A 38 3.72 -22.68 16.14
N ALA A 39 4.60 -22.83 15.15
CA ALA A 39 6.03 -22.55 15.33
C ALA A 39 6.30 -21.04 15.54
N MET A 40 5.61 -20.16 14.81
CA MET A 40 5.70 -18.72 15.01
C MET A 40 5.24 -18.30 16.43
N LEU A 41 4.11 -18.84 16.88
CA LEU A 41 3.59 -18.64 18.24
C LEU A 41 4.58 -19.12 19.30
N GLU A 42 5.22 -20.27 19.11
CA GLU A 42 6.24 -20.76 20.04
C GLU A 42 7.47 -19.84 20.10
N LEU A 43 7.92 -19.30 18.97
CA LEU A 43 8.99 -18.29 18.95
C LEU A 43 8.56 -17.02 19.70
N GLN A 44 7.31 -16.59 19.51
CA GLN A 44 6.74 -15.43 20.21
C GLN A 44 6.70 -15.65 21.73
N ARG A 45 6.25 -16.82 22.18
CA ARG A 45 6.26 -17.23 23.61
C ARG A 45 7.66 -17.26 24.20
N ARG A 46 8.69 -17.48 23.38
CA ARG A 46 10.11 -17.42 23.77
C ARG A 46 10.72 -16.01 23.72
N GLY A 47 9.91 -14.98 23.43
CA GLY A 47 10.30 -13.59 23.44
C GLY A 47 10.66 -12.99 22.08
N ALA A 48 10.44 -13.72 20.97
CA ALA A 48 10.56 -13.11 19.64
C ALA A 48 9.37 -12.18 19.36
N HIS A 49 9.60 -11.10 18.63
CA HIS A 49 8.53 -10.29 18.07
C HIS A 49 8.03 -10.94 16.78
N ALA A 50 6.79 -11.43 16.78
CA ALA A 50 6.11 -12.00 15.62
C ALA A 50 4.99 -11.05 15.15
N PHE A 51 4.80 -10.95 13.83
CA PHE A 51 3.70 -10.22 13.23
C PHE A 51 3.31 -10.87 11.88
N ASP A 52 2.06 -10.72 11.48
CA ASP A 52 1.56 -11.14 10.18
C ASP A 52 1.81 -10.05 9.14
N TYR A 53 2.39 -10.45 8.00
CA TYR A 53 2.76 -9.53 6.93
C TYR A 53 1.80 -9.55 5.74
N GLY A 54 0.51 -9.72 6.01
CA GLY A 54 -0.55 -9.41 5.08
C GLY A 54 -0.79 -10.44 3.98
N ASN A 55 -0.53 -11.71 4.27
CA ASN A 55 -0.78 -12.85 3.37
C ASN A 55 -1.93 -13.77 3.84
N ASN A 56 -2.61 -13.40 4.94
CA ASN A 56 -3.70 -14.17 5.56
C ASN A 56 -3.28 -15.57 6.08
N LEU A 57 -2.01 -15.74 6.46
CA LEU A 57 -1.53 -17.01 7.02
C LEU A 57 -2.24 -17.37 8.33
N ARG A 58 -2.53 -16.38 9.18
CA ARG A 58 -3.28 -16.58 10.43
C ARG A 58 -4.69 -17.10 10.19
N GLY A 59 -5.41 -16.53 9.23
CA GLY A 59 -6.77 -16.99 8.87
C GLY A 59 -6.78 -18.44 8.35
N GLU A 60 -5.83 -18.81 7.49
CA GLU A 60 -5.72 -20.22 7.04
C GLU A 60 -5.30 -21.17 8.17
N ALA A 61 -4.48 -20.72 9.12
CA ALA A 61 -4.09 -21.51 10.29
C ALA A 61 -5.26 -21.70 11.28
N GLU A 62 -6.10 -20.68 11.49
CA GLU A 62 -7.33 -20.77 12.28
C GLU A 62 -8.28 -21.82 11.68
N LEU A 63 -8.51 -21.77 10.36
CA LEU A 63 -9.26 -22.80 9.64
C LEU A 63 -8.59 -24.20 9.73
N GLY A 64 -7.28 -24.23 9.98
CA GLY A 64 -6.49 -25.44 10.24
C GLY A 64 -6.49 -25.89 11.71
N GLY A 65 -7.24 -25.22 12.58
CA GLY A 65 -7.41 -25.56 14.00
C GLY A 65 -6.41 -24.89 14.95
N VAL A 66 -5.76 -23.79 14.55
CA VAL A 66 -4.93 -22.97 15.46
C VAL A 66 -5.79 -21.84 16.03
N THR A 67 -6.40 -22.08 17.19
CA THR A 67 -7.37 -21.16 17.81
C THR A 67 -6.76 -19.85 18.31
N ASP A 68 -5.45 -19.84 18.55
CA ASP A 68 -4.66 -18.69 19.00
C ASP A 68 -3.84 -18.07 17.85
N ALA A 69 -4.19 -18.31 16.58
CA ALA A 69 -3.45 -17.80 15.43
C ALA A 69 -3.37 -16.26 15.39
N PHE A 70 -4.40 -15.57 15.89
CA PHE A 70 -4.49 -14.12 15.92
C PHE A 70 -3.79 -13.46 17.12
N ASP A 71 -3.15 -14.24 18.01
CA ASP A 71 -2.20 -13.72 19.01
C ASP A 71 -0.95 -13.12 18.34
N ILE A 72 -0.71 -13.45 17.07
CA ILE A 72 0.24 -12.76 16.20
C ILE A 72 -0.50 -11.57 15.56
N PRO A 73 -0.12 -10.32 15.87
CA PRO A 73 -0.80 -9.15 15.32
C PRO A 73 -0.41 -8.86 13.86
N GLY A 74 -1.28 -8.19 13.11
CA GLY A 74 -0.94 -7.70 11.77
C GLY A 74 0.07 -6.55 11.80
N PHE A 75 0.93 -6.44 10.77
CA PHE A 75 1.92 -5.37 10.70
C PHE A 75 1.33 -3.95 10.63
N VAL A 76 0.10 -3.81 10.13
CA VAL A 76 -0.54 -2.50 9.99
C VAL A 76 -0.96 -1.90 11.33
N PRO A 77 -1.76 -2.59 12.17
CA PRO A 77 -2.05 -2.10 13.52
C PRO A 77 -0.78 -1.87 14.34
N GLU A 78 0.24 -2.71 14.20
CA GLU A 78 1.47 -2.62 14.98
C GLU A 78 2.39 -1.46 14.57
N TYR A 79 2.58 -1.22 13.27
CA TYR A 79 3.68 -0.37 12.78
C TYR A 79 3.26 0.71 11.79
N ILE A 80 2.28 0.43 10.92
CA ILE A 80 2.02 1.28 9.73
C ILE A 80 0.90 2.28 9.95
N ARG A 81 -0.10 1.97 10.78
CA ARG A 81 -1.29 2.81 10.95
C ARG A 81 -1.00 4.28 11.30
N PRO A 82 0.00 4.63 12.13
CA PRO A 82 0.35 6.02 12.36
C PRO A 82 0.75 6.77 11.08
N LEU A 83 1.37 6.09 10.11
CA LEU A 83 1.68 6.66 8.80
C LEU A 83 0.41 6.90 7.98
N PHE A 84 -0.53 5.94 7.99
CA PHE A 84 -1.82 6.08 7.32
C PHE A 84 -2.66 7.24 7.88
N CYS A 85 -2.59 7.49 9.19
CA CYS A 85 -3.26 8.63 9.81
C CYS A 85 -2.79 9.99 9.25
N ARG A 86 -1.58 10.07 8.69
CA ARG A 86 -1.04 11.25 8.00
C ARG A 86 -1.14 11.17 6.47
N GLY A 87 -1.91 10.22 5.95
CA GLY A 87 -2.05 9.95 4.51
C GLY A 87 -0.78 9.41 3.84
N LYS A 88 0.25 9.01 4.60
CA LYS A 88 1.47 8.39 4.05
C LYS A 88 1.14 6.98 3.56
N GLY A 89 1.77 6.58 2.48
CA GLY A 89 1.59 5.26 1.89
C GLY A 89 2.52 5.07 0.69
N PRO A 90 2.41 3.95 -0.04
CA PRO A 90 3.37 3.51 -1.05
C PRO A 90 3.26 4.29 -2.38
N PHE A 91 3.37 5.62 -2.30
CA PHE A 91 3.44 6.53 -3.42
C PHE A 91 4.67 6.22 -4.29
N ARG A 92 4.45 6.12 -5.60
CA ARG A 92 5.47 5.70 -6.56
C ARG A 92 5.32 6.44 -7.87
N TRP A 93 6.40 6.49 -8.63
CA TRP A 93 6.37 6.98 -10.00
C TRP A 93 7.28 6.17 -10.92
N VAL A 94 7.02 6.29 -12.22
CA VAL A 94 7.69 5.56 -13.30
C VAL A 94 8.06 6.55 -14.40
N ALA A 95 9.31 6.52 -14.84
CA ALA A 95 9.79 7.33 -15.97
C ALA A 95 9.46 6.62 -17.30
N LEU A 96 8.56 7.19 -18.10
CA LEU A 96 8.16 6.58 -19.38
C LEU A 96 9.24 6.63 -20.46
N SER A 97 10.30 7.40 -20.25
CA SER A 97 11.47 7.44 -21.13
C SER A 97 12.24 6.12 -21.14
N GLY A 98 12.09 5.31 -20.08
CA GLY A 98 12.94 4.15 -19.83
C GLY A 98 14.34 4.51 -19.33
N ASP A 99 14.66 5.80 -19.14
CA ASP A 99 15.99 6.26 -18.78
C ASP A 99 16.14 6.44 -17.26
N PRO A 100 17.07 5.74 -16.60
CA PRO A 100 17.25 5.84 -15.15
C PRO A 100 17.70 7.23 -14.69
N ALA A 101 18.26 8.06 -15.57
CA ALA A 101 18.61 9.44 -15.25
C ALA A 101 17.37 10.28 -14.88
N ASP A 102 16.20 9.99 -15.43
CA ASP A 102 14.97 10.70 -15.06
C ASP A 102 14.60 10.43 -13.59
N ILE A 103 14.80 9.20 -13.11
CA ILE A 103 14.61 8.88 -11.69
C ILE A 103 15.64 9.62 -10.83
N ALA A 104 16.91 9.68 -11.24
CA ALA A 104 17.92 10.45 -10.50
C ALA A 104 17.58 11.94 -10.41
N VAL A 105 17.02 12.53 -11.47
CA VAL A 105 16.54 13.92 -11.46
C VAL A 105 15.36 14.09 -10.50
N THR A 106 14.39 13.17 -10.49
CA THR A 106 13.28 13.23 -9.52
C THR A 106 13.73 13.01 -8.08
N ASP A 107 14.69 12.12 -7.83
CA ASP A 107 15.23 11.85 -6.50
C ASP A 107 15.90 13.13 -5.94
N ALA A 108 16.72 13.80 -6.76
CA ALA A 108 17.35 15.07 -6.38
C ALA A 108 16.33 16.18 -6.13
N ALA A 109 15.34 16.32 -7.02
CA ALA A 109 14.30 17.34 -6.88
C ALA A 109 13.45 17.15 -5.61
N LEU A 110 13.16 15.91 -5.21
CA LEU A 110 12.46 15.62 -3.95
C LEU A 110 13.29 15.99 -2.72
N LEU A 111 14.61 15.77 -2.75
CA LEU A 111 15.50 16.17 -1.64
C LEU A 111 15.55 17.69 -1.48
N GLU A 112 15.44 18.44 -2.58
CA GLU A 112 15.35 19.90 -2.58
C GLU A 112 13.98 20.39 -2.08
N GLU A 113 12.88 19.75 -2.50
CA GLU A 113 11.50 20.13 -2.16
C GLU A 113 11.15 19.84 -0.68
N PHE A 114 11.74 18.79 -0.11
CA PHE A 114 11.50 18.33 1.26
C PHE A 114 12.79 18.30 2.08
N PRO A 115 13.46 19.44 2.29
CA PRO A 115 14.77 19.48 2.93
C PRO A 115 14.70 19.10 4.41
N ASP A 116 13.53 19.15 5.05
CA ASP A 116 13.41 18.83 6.48
C ASP A 116 12.98 17.37 6.74
N ASP A 117 12.65 16.59 5.68
CA ASP A 117 12.29 15.18 5.84
C ASP A 117 13.55 14.30 5.93
N LEU A 118 13.95 14.01 7.18
CA LEU A 118 15.11 13.17 7.48
C LEU A 118 14.97 11.73 6.97
N LEU A 119 13.74 11.20 6.89
CA LEU A 119 13.50 9.84 6.39
C LEU A 119 13.71 9.81 4.89
N LEU A 120 13.18 10.79 4.15
CA LEU A 120 13.37 10.94 2.71
C LEU A 120 14.85 11.13 2.36
N LYS A 121 15.56 11.99 3.12
CA LYS A 121 17.01 12.22 3.00
C LYS A 121 17.84 10.96 3.15
N ARG A 122 17.41 10.01 3.99
CA ARG A 122 18.07 8.71 4.14
C ARG A 122 17.62 7.72 3.07
N TRP A 123 16.33 7.72 2.74
CA TRP A 123 15.70 6.74 1.88
C TRP A 123 16.17 6.84 0.42
N LEU A 124 16.12 8.03 -0.20
CA LEU A 124 16.40 8.16 -1.62
C LEU A 124 17.85 7.80 -2.00
N PRO A 125 18.90 8.22 -1.25
CA PRO A 125 20.26 7.77 -1.53
C PRO A 125 20.43 6.25 -1.38
N LEU A 126 19.84 5.66 -0.33
CA LEU A 126 19.89 4.22 -0.11
C LEU A 126 19.18 3.45 -1.24
N ALA A 127 18.03 3.95 -1.68
CA ALA A 127 17.26 3.35 -2.76
C ALA A 127 18.02 3.43 -4.10
N ALA A 128 18.76 4.51 -4.35
CA ALA A 128 19.63 4.63 -5.53
C ALA A 128 20.82 3.66 -5.48
N GLU A 129 21.41 3.43 -4.29
CA GLU A 129 22.54 2.52 -4.12
C GLU A 129 22.13 1.03 -4.17
N ARG A 130 20.97 0.70 -3.57
CA ARG A 130 20.61 -0.69 -3.25
C ARG A 130 19.55 -1.30 -4.15
N ILE A 131 18.77 -0.51 -4.88
CA ILE A 131 17.66 -1.01 -5.70
C ILE A 131 18.04 -0.97 -7.18
N GLN A 132 18.11 -2.15 -7.79
CA GLN A 132 18.24 -2.28 -9.24
C GLN A 132 16.87 -2.10 -9.89
N PHE A 133 16.80 -1.33 -10.98
CA PHE A 133 15.56 -1.15 -11.72
C PHE A 133 15.12 -2.43 -12.43
N GLN A 134 13.80 -2.60 -12.60
CA GLN A 134 13.18 -3.72 -13.30
C GLN A 134 12.16 -3.18 -14.30
N GLY A 135 12.39 -3.37 -15.60
CA GLY A 135 11.57 -2.75 -16.64
C GLY A 135 11.80 -1.24 -16.73
N LEU A 136 10.73 -0.45 -16.82
CA LEU A 136 10.83 1.02 -16.76
C LEU A 136 11.39 1.46 -15.40
N PRO A 137 12.39 2.36 -15.35
CA PRO A 137 12.88 2.92 -14.09
C PRO A 137 11.75 3.54 -13.28
N ALA A 138 11.66 3.12 -12.01
CA ALA A 138 10.59 3.49 -11.10
C ALA A 138 11.14 3.67 -9.69
N ARG A 139 10.49 4.53 -8.91
CA ARG A 139 10.85 4.79 -7.52
C ARG A 139 9.62 4.72 -6.64
N ILE A 140 9.79 4.12 -5.46
CA ILE A 140 8.85 4.15 -4.35
C ILE A 140 9.37 5.16 -3.33
N CYS A 141 8.51 6.03 -2.80
CA CYS A 141 8.82 6.94 -1.71
C CYS A 141 7.53 7.25 -0.94
N TRP A 142 7.51 7.00 0.36
CA TRP A 142 6.29 7.18 1.14
C TRP A 142 6.05 8.66 1.46
N LEU A 143 5.12 9.26 0.70
CA LEU A 143 4.67 10.65 0.87
C LEU A 143 3.22 10.69 1.36
N GLY A 144 2.92 11.69 2.19
CA GLY A 144 1.66 11.89 2.89
C GLY A 144 0.73 12.91 2.28
N TYR A 145 -0.34 13.22 3.01
CA TYR A 145 -1.21 14.34 2.68
C TYR A 145 -0.39 15.65 2.69
N GLY A 146 -0.63 16.51 1.69
CA GLY A 146 0.17 17.72 1.48
C GLY A 146 1.50 17.51 0.74
N GLU A 147 2.16 16.36 0.88
CA GLU A 147 3.44 16.07 0.20
C GLU A 147 3.22 15.57 -1.23
N ARG A 148 2.23 14.67 -1.45
CA ARG A 148 2.00 14.03 -2.76
C ARG A 148 1.70 15.02 -3.88
N HIS A 149 0.84 16.02 -3.64
CA HIS A 149 0.49 16.99 -4.67
C HIS A 149 1.67 17.92 -5.02
N ARG A 150 2.51 18.28 -4.04
CA ARG A 150 3.74 19.05 -4.27
C ARG A 150 4.71 18.26 -5.15
N ALA A 151 4.95 16.98 -4.82
CA ALA A 151 5.77 16.08 -5.63
C ALA A 151 5.23 15.91 -7.06
N GLY A 152 3.91 15.72 -7.23
CA GLY A 152 3.31 15.58 -8.56
C GLY A 152 3.43 16.84 -9.42
N LEU A 153 3.21 18.02 -8.83
CA LEU A 153 3.40 19.31 -9.52
C LEU A 153 4.87 19.54 -9.88
N LEU A 154 5.80 19.21 -8.97
CA LEU A 154 7.24 19.25 -9.22
C LEU A 154 7.61 18.36 -10.40
N PHE A 155 7.12 17.12 -10.45
CA PHE A 155 7.41 16.21 -11.56
C PHE A 155 6.84 16.72 -12.89
N ASN A 156 5.63 17.28 -12.88
CA ASN A 156 5.05 17.88 -14.07
C ASN A 156 5.90 19.06 -14.59
N GLU A 157 6.45 19.87 -13.68
CA GLU A 157 7.36 20.96 -14.04
C GLU A 157 8.69 20.46 -14.62
N LEU A 158 9.24 19.37 -14.08
CA LEU A 158 10.44 18.74 -14.63
C LEU A 158 10.20 18.23 -16.08
N VAL A 159 9.01 17.68 -16.35
CA VAL A 159 8.63 17.25 -17.71
C VAL A 159 8.47 18.46 -18.62
N ARG A 160 7.75 19.50 -18.17
CA ARG A 160 7.51 20.74 -18.94
C ARG A 160 8.81 21.44 -19.34
N THR A 161 9.81 21.42 -18.46
CA THR A 161 11.11 22.06 -18.69
C THR A 161 12.12 21.16 -19.42
N GLY A 162 11.77 19.90 -19.68
CA GLY A 162 12.66 18.92 -20.31
C GLY A 162 13.83 18.47 -19.43
N ARG A 163 13.75 18.70 -18.11
CA ARG A 163 14.74 18.17 -17.14
C ARG A 163 14.64 16.65 -17.00
N VAL A 164 13.47 16.09 -17.29
CA VAL A 164 13.27 14.66 -17.54
C VAL A 164 12.83 14.47 -18.99
N LYS A 165 13.15 13.30 -19.57
CA LYS A 165 13.10 13.09 -21.03
C LYS A 165 11.70 12.78 -21.57
N ALA A 166 10.78 12.34 -20.72
CA ALA A 166 9.42 11.97 -21.10
C ALA A 166 8.44 12.17 -19.93
N PRO A 167 7.11 12.06 -20.15
CA PRO A 167 6.13 12.08 -19.08
C PRO A 167 6.41 11.05 -17.97
N ILE A 168 5.95 11.37 -16.77
CA ILE A 168 6.08 10.52 -15.58
C ILE A 168 4.70 10.01 -15.18
N VAL A 169 4.59 8.70 -14.97
CA VAL A 169 3.39 8.08 -14.40
C VAL A 169 3.51 8.08 -12.89
N ILE A 170 2.48 8.56 -12.18
CA ILE A 170 2.45 8.64 -10.72
C ILE A 170 1.27 7.82 -10.20
N GLY A 171 1.54 6.90 -9.28
CA GLY A 171 0.51 6.05 -8.69
C GLY A 171 0.93 5.51 -7.34
N ARG A 172 0.35 4.37 -6.97
CA ARG A 172 0.59 3.68 -5.71
C ARG A 172 0.12 2.23 -5.76
N ASP A 173 0.37 1.49 -4.70
CA ASP A 173 -0.37 0.26 -4.44
C ASP A 173 -1.85 0.56 -4.12
N HIS A 174 -2.69 -0.47 -4.15
CA HIS A 174 -4.03 -0.46 -3.58
C HIS A 174 -4.01 -0.51 -2.04
N LEU A 175 -2.90 -0.96 -1.44
CA LEU A 175 -2.59 -0.74 -0.02
C LEU A 175 -2.21 0.73 0.17
N ASP A 176 -3.14 1.53 0.68
CA ASP A 176 -2.90 2.92 1.07
C ASP A 176 -3.94 3.37 2.08
N ALA A 177 -3.67 4.49 2.75
CA ALA A 177 -4.41 4.97 3.91
C ALA A 177 -5.95 5.05 3.70
N GLY A 178 -6.40 5.40 2.49
CA GLY A 178 -7.82 5.61 2.20
C GLY A 178 -8.43 4.64 1.19
N SER A 179 -7.67 3.65 0.71
CA SER A 179 -8.03 2.93 -0.51
C SER A 179 -8.33 1.45 -0.32
N VAL A 180 -8.43 0.96 0.91
CA VAL A 180 -8.64 -0.46 1.19
C VAL A 180 -9.48 -0.69 2.45
N ALA A 181 -10.37 -1.67 2.38
CA ALA A 181 -10.96 -2.36 3.51
C ALA A 181 -10.48 -3.81 3.49
N SER A 182 -9.76 -4.24 4.53
CA SER A 182 -9.24 -5.60 4.70
C SER A 182 -9.06 -5.92 6.19
N PRO A 183 -10.06 -6.57 6.82
CA PRO A 183 -10.08 -6.83 8.28
C PRO A 183 -8.94 -7.68 8.81
N TYR A 184 -8.24 -8.42 7.95
CA TYR A 184 -7.10 -9.26 8.31
C TYR A 184 -5.75 -8.64 7.93
N ARG A 185 -5.74 -7.37 7.51
CA ARG A 185 -4.55 -6.65 7.08
C ARG A 185 -4.65 -5.14 7.35
N GLU A 186 -4.99 -4.31 6.36
CA GLU A 186 -4.89 -2.84 6.50
C GLU A 186 -5.87 -2.23 7.50
N THR A 187 -7.04 -2.84 7.66
CA THR A 187 -8.10 -2.34 8.53
C THR A 187 -8.34 -3.27 9.72
N GLU A 188 -7.37 -4.13 10.03
CA GLU A 188 -7.41 -5.01 11.21
C GLU A 188 -7.39 -4.21 12.51
N ALA A 189 -8.33 -4.45 13.42
CA ALA A 189 -8.45 -3.78 14.71
C ALA A 189 -8.50 -2.25 14.57
N MET A 190 -9.48 -1.74 13.81
CA MET A 190 -9.79 -0.31 13.82
C MET A 190 -10.26 0.09 15.23
N LYS A 191 -9.89 1.29 15.70
CA LYS A 191 -10.16 1.78 17.06
C LYS A 191 -11.66 1.79 17.40
N ASP A 192 -12.52 1.98 16.41
CA ASP A 192 -13.98 2.03 16.49
C ASP A 192 -14.67 0.74 16.01
N GLY A 193 -13.91 -0.29 15.66
CA GLY A 193 -14.44 -1.57 15.16
C GLY A 193 -14.95 -1.55 13.72
N THR A 194 -14.63 -0.52 12.93
CA THR A 194 -15.07 -0.38 11.52
C THR A 194 -14.22 -1.17 10.50
N ASP A 195 -13.57 -2.25 10.95
CA ASP A 195 -12.64 -3.07 10.18
C ASP A 195 -13.19 -3.47 8.80
N ALA A 196 -14.46 -3.87 8.75
CA ALA A 196 -15.13 -4.40 7.56
C ALA A 196 -15.89 -3.34 6.73
N VAL A 197 -15.88 -2.06 7.13
CA VAL A 197 -16.58 -1.00 6.39
C VAL A 197 -15.87 -0.73 5.06
N ALA A 198 -16.54 -1.09 3.96
CA ALA A 198 -15.98 -1.04 2.61
C ALA A 198 -16.42 0.17 1.76
N ASP A 199 -17.14 1.13 2.35
CA ASP A 199 -17.53 2.35 1.64
C ASP A 199 -16.31 3.20 1.26
N TRP A 200 -15.29 3.26 2.13
CA TRP A 200 -14.07 4.05 1.94
C TRP A 200 -13.31 3.76 0.64
N PRO A 201 -12.94 2.50 0.31
CA PRO A 201 -12.29 2.21 -0.97
C PRO A 201 -13.19 2.51 -2.18
N ILE A 202 -14.51 2.37 -2.07
CA ILE A 202 -15.44 2.73 -3.15
C ILE A 202 -15.42 4.24 -3.38
N LEU A 203 -15.56 5.02 -2.30
CA LEU A 203 -15.46 6.48 -2.33
C LEU A 203 -14.09 6.95 -2.84
N ASN A 204 -13.01 6.26 -2.48
CA ASN A 204 -11.68 6.55 -3.00
C ASN A 204 -11.60 6.39 -4.52
N ALA A 205 -12.18 5.33 -5.09
CA ALA A 205 -12.25 5.17 -6.55
C ALA A 205 -13.08 6.29 -7.21
N LEU A 206 -14.25 6.59 -6.63
CA LEU A 206 -15.16 7.61 -7.16
C LEU A 206 -14.53 9.02 -7.10
N VAL A 207 -13.89 9.39 -5.98
CA VAL A 207 -13.27 10.72 -5.83
C VAL A 207 -12.06 10.86 -6.75
N ASN A 208 -11.26 9.81 -6.95
CA ASN A 208 -10.13 9.84 -7.88
C ASN A 208 -10.60 9.98 -9.33
N THR A 209 -11.71 9.32 -9.68
CA THR A 209 -12.37 9.48 -10.99
C THR A 209 -12.83 10.93 -11.18
N ALA A 210 -13.56 11.49 -10.22
CA ALA A 210 -14.04 12.87 -10.26
C ALA A 210 -12.90 13.91 -10.23
N SER A 211 -11.78 13.57 -9.60
CA SER A 211 -10.60 14.45 -9.50
C SER A 211 -9.77 14.49 -10.77
N GLY A 212 -9.97 13.53 -11.69
CA GLY A 212 -9.29 13.46 -12.98
C GLY A 212 -8.04 12.60 -13.00
N ALA A 213 -8.01 11.49 -12.26
CA ALA A 213 -6.97 10.47 -12.43
C ALA A 213 -6.98 9.95 -13.89
N THR A 214 -5.82 9.56 -14.42
CA THR A 214 -5.72 9.06 -15.79
C THR A 214 -6.37 7.68 -15.92
N TRP A 215 -6.22 6.83 -14.89
CA TRP A 215 -7.06 5.66 -14.72
C TRP A 215 -7.29 5.34 -13.25
N VAL A 216 -8.42 4.68 -13.00
CA VAL A 216 -8.87 4.24 -11.68
C VAL A 216 -9.26 2.78 -11.78
N SER A 217 -8.96 2.01 -10.74
CA SER A 217 -9.31 0.60 -10.63
C SER A 217 -9.99 0.32 -9.29
N PHE A 218 -10.88 -0.67 -9.27
CA PHE A 218 -11.48 -1.19 -8.05
C PHE A 218 -11.47 -2.71 -8.11
N HIS A 219 -10.80 -3.34 -7.16
CA HIS A 219 -10.50 -4.76 -7.15
C HIS A 219 -10.97 -5.42 -5.86
N HIS A 220 -11.11 -6.75 -5.91
CA HIS A 220 -11.52 -7.59 -4.80
C HIS A 220 -10.48 -8.69 -4.55
N GLY A 221 -10.17 -8.94 -3.28
CA GLY A 221 -9.39 -10.07 -2.80
C GLY A 221 -7.88 -9.98 -3.00
N GLY A 222 -7.33 -8.81 -3.34
CA GLY A 222 -5.88 -8.62 -3.43
C GLY A 222 -5.20 -8.77 -2.07
N GLY A 223 -4.07 -9.46 -2.07
CA GLY A 223 -3.25 -9.74 -0.88
C GLY A 223 -3.77 -10.90 -0.04
N VAL A 224 -4.99 -10.75 0.49
CA VAL A 224 -5.59 -11.66 1.50
C VAL A 224 -6.57 -12.68 0.93
N GLY A 225 -6.77 -12.70 -0.39
CA GLY A 225 -7.62 -13.64 -1.09
C GLY A 225 -9.07 -13.18 -1.25
N ILE A 226 -9.80 -13.88 -2.13
CA ILE A 226 -11.20 -13.64 -2.47
C ILE A 226 -12.07 -13.65 -1.20
N GLY A 227 -12.87 -12.59 -1.01
CA GLY A 227 -13.79 -12.41 0.11
C GLY A 227 -13.23 -11.53 1.23
N ASN A 228 -11.92 -11.28 1.26
CA ASN A 228 -11.25 -10.71 2.43
C ASN A 228 -10.77 -9.26 2.25
N SER A 229 -10.90 -8.69 1.05
CA SER A 229 -10.55 -7.28 0.81
C SER A 229 -11.30 -6.64 -0.35
N LEU A 230 -11.57 -5.34 -0.22
CA LEU A 230 -12.06 -4.46 -1.27
C LEU A 230 -11.15 -3.23 -1.33
N HIS A 231 -10.63 -2.89 -2.51
CA HIS A 231 -9.62 -1.83 -2.60
C HIS A 231 -9.51 -1.16 -3.98
N ALA A 232 -9.17 0.13 -3.96
CA ALA A 232 -9.05 0.99 -5.11
C ALA A 232 -7.61 1.38 -5.44
N GLY A 233 -7.34 1.50 -6.73
CA GLY A 233 -6.09 2.03 -7.27
C GLY A 233 -6.36 3.30 -8.06
N GLN A 234 -5.39 4.21 -8.07
CA GLN A 234 -5.40 5.37 -8.94
C GLN A 234 -4.02 5.58 -9.51
N VAL A 235 -3.98 6.06 -10.74
CA VAL A 235 -2.77 6.52 -11.39
C VAL A 235 -3.05 7.76 -12.22
N ILE A 236 -2.11 8.70 -12.21
CA ILE A 236 -2.18 9.96 -12.94
C ILE A 236 -0.87 10.24 -13.68
N VAL A 237 -0.96 10.77 -14.89
CA VAL A 237 0.18 11.12 -15.72
C VAL A 237 0.54 12.60 -15.53
N ALA A 238 1.82 12.86 -15.27
CA ALA A 238 2.45 14.18 -15.37
C ALA A 238 3.10 14.30 -16.74
N ASP A 239 2.45 15.00 -17.66
CA ASP A 239 2.87 15.17 -19.06
C ASP A 239 3.43 16.56 -19.38
N GLY A 240 3.58 17.41 -18.35
CA GLY A 240 4.09 18.78 -18.47
C GLY A 240 3.03 19.81 -18.84
N THR A 241 1.78 19.40 -19.09
CA THR A 241 0.71 20.33 -19.48
C THR A 241 0.14 21.09 -18.28
N PRO A 242 -0.38 22.32 -18.48
CA PRO A 242 -1.16 23.04 -17.47
C PRO A 242 -2.40 22.26 -17.00
N GLU A 243 -3.04 21.52 -17.90
CA GLU A 243 -4.22 20.71 -17.60
C GLU A 243 -3.87 19.54 -16.68
N ALA A 244 -2.72 18.89 -16.90
CA ALA A 244 -2.22 17.86 -15.99
C ALA A 244 -1.91 18.44 -14.61
N ALA A 245 -1.32 19.64 -14.51
CA ALA A 245 -1.08 20.28 -13.22
C ALA A 245 -2.36 20.47 -12.41
N VAL A 246 -3.48 20.86 -13.04
CA VAL A 246 -4.78 20.96 -12.35
C VAL A 246 -5.26 19.60 -11.84
N ARG A 247 -5.19 18.56 -12.67
CA ARG A 247 -5.59 17.19 -12.29
C ARG A 247 -4.70 16.62 -11.19
N LEU A 248 -3.38 16.77 -11.31
CA LEU A 248 -2.38 16.32 -10.32
C LEU A 248 -2.64 16.94 -8.97
N LYS A 249 -2.87 18.26 -8.92
CA LYS A 249 -3.19 18.94 -7.66
C LYS A 249 -4.44 18.34 -7.01
N ARG A 250 -5.51 18.08 -7.77
CA ARG A 250 -6.77 17.53 -7.24
C ARG A 250 -6.61 16.08 -6.79
N VAL A 251 -6.16 15.20 -7.67
CA VAL A 251 -6.01 13.76 -7.41
C VAL A 251 -5.07 13.51 -6.24
N LEU A 252 -3.87 14.11 -6.25
CA LEU A 252 -2.86 13.88 -5.23
C LEU A 252 -3.11 14.67 -3.93
N THR A 253 -4.18 15.46 -3.87
CA THR A 253 -4.73 16.01 -2.62
C THR A 253 -5.83 15.09 -2.10
N ASN A 254 -6.83 14.78 -2.93
CA ASN A 254 -8.02 14.05 -2.52
C ASN A 254 -7.73 12.57 -2.19
N ASP A 255 -6.83 11.92 -2.93
CA ASP A 255 -6.46 10.53 -2.70
C ASP A 255 -5.90 10.26 -1.28
N PRO A 256 -4.83 10.94 -0.82
CA PRO A 256 -4.37 10.79 0.56
C PRO A 256 -5.34 11.42 1.59
N ALA A 257 -6.13 12.44 1.22
CA ALA A 257 -7.13 13.02 2.13
C ALA A 257 -8.18 11.99 2.55
N MET A 258 -8.63 11.12 1.65
CA MET A 258 -9.54 10.01 1.99
C MET A 258 -8.98 9.13 3.11
N GLY A 259 -7.66 8.94 3.16
CA GLY A 259 -7.00 8.20 4.24
C GLY A 259 -7.05 8.93 5.57
N VAL A 260 -6.78 10.24 5.56
CA VAL A 260 -6.88 11.09 6.76
C VAL A 260 -8.32 11.14 7.26
N PHE A 261 -9.30 11.32 6.37
CA PHE A 261 -10.73 11.31 6.71
C PHE A 261 -11.17 9.99 7.34
N ARG A 262 -10.86 8.86 6.70
CA ARG A 262 -11.20 7.53 7.21
C ARG A 262 -10.68 7.29 8.62
N HIS A 263 -9.42 7.64 8.87
CA HIS A 263 -8.80 7.42 10.18
C HIS A 263 -9.24 8.46 11.21
N ARG A 264 -9.56 9.69 10.79
CA ARG A 264 -10.18 10.68 11.67
C ARG A 264 -11.57 10.22 12.12
N ASP A 265 -12.38 9.72 11.18
CA ASP A 265 -13.72 9.18 11.44
C ASP A 265 -13.67 8.05 12.48
N ALA A 266 -12.70 7.14 12.32
CA ALA A 266 -12.43 6.08 13.29
C ALA A 266 -11.81 6.55 14.63
N GLY A 267 -11.67 7.86 14.85
CA GLY A 267 -11.26 8.44 16.13
C GLY A 267 -9.75 8.36 16.43
N TYR A 268 -8.89 8.26 15.41
CA TYR A 268 -7.44 8.30 15.62
C TYR A 268 -6.93 9.73 15.84
N ASP A 269 -6.31 9.98 17.00
CA ASP A 269 -5.83 11.31 17.40
C ASP A 269 -4.79 11.89 16.42
N GLU A 270 -3.94 11.03 15.84
CA GLU A 270 -2.96 11.45 14.85
C GLU A 270 -3.62 11.93 13.55
N ALA A 271 -4.72 11.31 13.13
CA ALA A 271 -5.48 11.73 11.94
C ALA A 271 -6.25 13.03 12.21
N ILE A 272 -6.84 13.16 13.40
CA ILE A 272 -7.47 14.40 13.86
C ILE A 272 -6.46 15.55 13.87
N ARG A 273 -5.24 15.30 14.39
CA ARG A 273 -4.16 16.28 14.41
C ARG A 273 -3.71 16.64 12.99
N CYS A 274 -3.49 15.66 12.13
CA CYS A 274 -3.14 15.89 10.73
C CYS A 274 -4.17 16.76 10.02
N ALA A 275 -5.47 16.50 10.21
CA ALA A 275 -6.54 17.31 9.63
C ALA A 275 -6.48 18.77 10.13
N ARG A 276 -6.28 18.99 11.43
CA ARG A 276 -6.14 20.34 12.02
C ARG A 276 -4.90 21.08 11.52
N GLU A 277 -3.74 20.43 11.51
CA GLU A 277 -2.46 21.00 11.06
C GLU A 277 -2.51 21.45 9.60
N THR A 278 -3.29 20.75 8.78
CA THR A 278 -3.32 20.95 7.32
C THR A 278 -4.56 21.68 6.83
N GLY A 279 -5.46 22.09 7.74
CA GLY A 279 -6.73 22.74 7.40
C GLY A 279 -7.64 21.86 6.54
N LEU A 280 -7.51 20.54 6.66
CA LEU A 280 -8.36 19.58 5.95
C LEU A 280 -9.73 19.55 6.64
N ASP A 281 -10.62 20.41 6.15
CA ASP A 281 -11.94 20.67 6.73
C ASP A 281 -12.91 19.50 6.47
N VAL A 282 -13.67 19.14 7.50
CA VAL A 282 -14.85 18.26 7.38
C VAL A 282 -15.88 18.89 8.29
N ALA A 283 -17.03 19.25 7.72
CA ALA A 283 -18.15 19.78 8.47
C ALA A 283 -18.45 18.89 9.69
N GLU A 284 -18.51 19.51 10.87
CA GLU A 284 -18.92 18.87 12.12
C GLU A 284 -20.41 18.49 12.10
#